data_AF-A0ABD0T2M1-F1
#
_entry.id   AF-A0ABD0T2M1-F1
#
_cell.length_a   1.000
_cell.length_b   1.000
_cell.length_c   1.000
_cell.angle_alpha   90.00
_cell.angle_beta   90.00
_cell.angle_gamma   90.00
#
_symmetry.space_group_name_H-M   'P 1'
#
loop_
_entity.id
_entity.type
_entity.pdbx_description
1 polymer ?
#
loop_
_entity_poly.entity_id
_entity_poly.type
_entity_poly.pdbx_seq_one_letter_code
_entity_poly.pdbx_strand_id
1 'polypeptide(L)'
;MEIESVTETPDVEYAERAQVEERYYSLLARARKELVAYAAERAGSEAGSAAGSKSGASLKHNFVRLPKIDLPHFNGSYEYWLEFRDTFLSLIHNSDCIDDINKFHYLRASLKGQASEIIKNIDFKGDNYEMASDLLCDRYNNNRLLVNNHVQALFDVEPVNKESATSLRRLIDTMNKNIRALKSLKEPTEHWDTLIIFMMSRKLDPTTSRHWEEYRNALSSYPTLAQFSTFIKQN
;
A
#
# COMPACT_ATOMS: atom_id res chain seq x y z
N MET A 1 0.68 -51.70 52.62
CA MET A 1 1.33 -50.43 52.97
C MET A 1 0.53 -49.37 52.24
N GLU A 2 -0.25 -48.65 53.03
CA GLU A 2 -1.39 -47.83 52.63
C GLU A 2 -0.95 -46.54 51.93
N ILE A 3 -1.76 -46.08 50.98
CA ILE A 3 -1.61 -44.78 50.34
C ILE A 3 -2.27 -43.77 51.28
N GLU A 4 -1.49 -42.98 52.01
CA GLU A 4 -1.99 -41.90 52.87
C GLU A 4 -2.62 -40.78 52.03
N SER A 5 -3.93 -40.58 52.22
CA SER A 5 -4.68 -39.45 51.71
C SER A 5 -4.42 -38.23 52.61
N VAL A 6 -3.74 -37.21 52.09
CA VAL A 6 -3.66 -35.90 52.74
C VAL A 6 -4.99 -35.18 52.51
N THR A 7 -5.91 -35.29 53.47
CA THR A 7 -7.11 -34.46 53.54
C THR A 7 -6.74 -33.14 54.22
N GLU A 8 -6.39 -32.12 53.43
CA GLU A 8 -6.52 -30.73 53.89
C GLU A 8 -8.02 -30.44 54.03
N THR A 9 -8.44 -30.01 55.21
CA THR A 9 -9.86 -29.82 55.51
C THR A 9 -10.37 -28.57 54.77
N PRO A 10 -11.51 -28.64 54.05
CA PRO A 10 -12.04 -27.53 53.25
C PRO A 10 -12.23 -26.21 54.02
N ASP A 11 -12.41 -26.30 55.34
CA ASP A 11 -12.58 -25.15 56.22
C ASP A 11 -11.31 -24.29 56.35
N VAL A 12 -10.13 -24.90 56.22
CA VAL A 12 -8.83 -24.19 56.29
C VAL A 12 -8.60 -23.40 55.00
N GLU A 13 -8.84 -23.99 53.84
CA GLU A 13 -8.75 -23.31 52.54
C GLU A 13 -9.76 -22.15 52.43
N TYR A 14 -10.96 -22.31 52.98
CA TYR A 14 -11.98 -21.25 52.97
C TYR A 14 -11.56 -20.08 53.87
N ALA A 15 -10.99 -20.36 55.04
CA ALA A 15 -10.47 -19.35 55.95
C ALA A 15 -9.28 -18.58 55.36
N GLU A 16 -8.36 -19.27 54.69
CA GLU A 16 -7.23 -18.65 54.00
C GLU A 16 -7.68 -17.76 52.83
N ARG A 17 -8.65 -18.24 52.03
CA ARG A 17 -9.22 -17.46 50.94
C ARG A 17 -9.91 -16.19 51.44
N ALA A 18 -10.67 -16.27 52.54
CA ALA A 18 -11.33 -15.11 53.13
C ALA A 18 -10.30 -14.05 53.59
N GLN A 19 -9.19 -14.48 54.20
CA GLN A 19 -8.13 -13.56 54.61
C GLN A 19 -7.41 -12.91 53.43
N VAL A 20 -7.22 -13.64 52.33
CA VAL A 20 -6.61 -13.10 51.09
C VAL A 20 -7.54 -12.08 50.43
N GLU A 21 -8.83 -12.38 50.32
CA GLU A 21 -9.82 -11.48 49.73
C GLU A 21 -9.94 -10.19 50.55
N GLU A 22 -10.00 -10.28 51.88
CA GLU A 22 -10.04 -9.11 52.77
C GLU A 22 -8.79 -8.21 52.61
N ARG A 23 -7.60 -8.80 52.52
CA ARG A 23 -6.36 -8.06 52.27
C ARG A 23 -6.35 -7.41 50.89
N TYR A 24 -6.81 -8.12 49.86
CA TYR A 24 -6.91 -7.59 48.50
C TYR A 24 -7.84 -6.38 48.43
N TYR A 25 -9.06 -6.50 48.97
CA TYR A 25 -10.04 -5.42 48.92
C TYR A 25 -9.65 -4.22 49.78
N SER A 26 -9.02 -4.43 50.94
CA SER A 26 -8.53 -3.33 51.79
C SER A 26 -7.39 -2.56 51.12
N LEU A 27 -6.46 -3.25 50.43
CA LEU A 27 -5.39 -2.61 49.65
C LEU A 27 -5.96 -1.81 48.47
N LEU A 28 -6.93 -2.39 47.76
CA LEU A 28 -7.58 -1.77 46.61
C LEU A 28 -8.39 -0.52 47.00
N ALA A 29 -9.04 -0.54 48.17
CA ALA A 29 -9.72 0.62 48.74
C ALA A 29 -8.74 1.75 49.11
N ARG A 30 -7.57 1.42 49.69
CA ARG A 30 -6.52 2.40 49.99
C ARG A 30 -5.97 3.05 48.71
N ALA A 31 -5.62 2.24 47.71
CA ALA A 31 -5.10 2.74 46.44
C ALA A 31 -6.11 3.65 45.72
N ARG A 32 -7.40 3.28 45.70
CA ARG A 32 -8.47 4.13 45.15
C ARG A 32 -8.59 5.45 45.90
N LYS A 33 -8.51 5.44 47.24
CA LYS A 33 -8.60 6.64 48.06
C LYS A 33 -7.45 7.62 47.77
N GLU A 34 -6.23 7.11 47.60
CA GLU A 34 -5.06 7.93 47.24
C GLU A 34 -5.18 8.50 45.82
N LEU A 35 -5.65 7.72 44.84
CA LEU A 35 -5.88 8.21 43.47
C LEU A 35 -6.94 9.32 43.42
N VAL A 36 -8.00 9.20 44.22
CA VAL A 36 -9.05 10.23 44.31
C VAL A 36 -8.53 11.49 45.01
N ALA A 37 -7.74 11.35 46.07
CA ALA A 37 -7.10 12.50 46.73
C ALA A 37 -6.14 13.24 45.79
N TYR A 38 -5.32 12.50 45.04
CA TYR A 38 -4.40 13.05 44.04
C TYR A 38 -5.13 13.77 42.89
N ALA A 39 -6.28 13.25 42.44
CA ALA A 39 -7.12 13.90 41.44
C ALA A 39 -7.78 15.19 41.96
N ALA A 40 -8.18 15.21 43.24
CA ALA A 40 -8.78 16.38 43.87
C ALA A 40 -7.76 17.52 44.10
N GLU A 41 -6.52 17.21 44.48
CA GLU A 41 -5.43 18.18 44.62
C GLU A 41 -5.07 18.83 43.28
N ARG A 42 -5.09 18.06 42.18
CA ARG A 42 -4.81 18.57 40.83
C ARG A 42 -5.91 19.48 40.28
N ALA A 43 -7.17 19.24 40.65
CA ALA A 43 -8.32 20.07 40.26
C ALA A 43 -8.36 21.43 40.97
N GLY A 44 -7.69 21.59 42.12
CA GLY A 44 -7.61 22.86 42.84
C GLY A 44 -6.65 23.90 42.23
N SER A 45 -5.75 23.49 41.33
CA SER A 45 -4.70 24.37 40.78
C SER A 45 -5.00 24.97 39.39
N GLU A 46 -6.11 24.60 38.74
CA GLU A 46 -6.43 25.04 37.35
C GLU A 46 -7.70 25.92 37.25
N ALA A 47 -8.09 26.61 38.32
CA ALA A 47 -9.14 27.63 38.27
C ALA A 47 -8.59 28.97 37.75
N GLY A 48 -8.28 29.04 36.45
CA GLY A 48 -7.63 30.22 35.86
C GLY A 48 -7.73 30.41 34.34
N SER A 49 -8.77 29.89 33.68
CA SER A 49 -9.36 30.51 32.47
C SER A 49 -10.46 29.60 31.90
N ALA A 50 -11.71 30.03 32.07
CA ALA A 50 -12.86 29.37 31.45
C ALA A 50 -13.48 30.27 30.39
N ALA A 51 -13.46 29.80 29.14
CA ALA A 51 -14.45 30.17 28.13
C ALA A 51 -14.65 29.04 27.10
N GLY A 52 -15.55 28.11 27.45
CA GLY A 52 -16.59 27.57 26.56
C GLY A 52 -16.23 26.56 25.47
N SER A 53 -16.30 25.25 25.78
CA SER A 53 -17.42 24.38 25.37
C SER A 53 -17.14 22.90 25.65
N LYS A 54 -18.23 22.18 25.95
CA LYS A 54 -18.34 20.83 26.49
C LYS A 54 -17.73 19.74 25.59
N SER A 55 -17.07 18.76 26.21
CA SER A 55 -17.49 17.34 26.28
C SER A 55 -16.29 16.39 26.33
N GLY A 56 -16.39 15.38 27.20
CA GLY A 56 -15.30 14.46 27.54
C GLY A 56 -14.58 13.86 26.33
N ALA A 57 -13.27 14.13 26.25
CA ALA A 57 -12.38 13.37 25.40
C ALA A 57 -12.05 12.05 26.11
N SER A 58 -12.98 11.10 26.02
CA SER A 58 -12.58 9.72 25.77
C SER A 58 -11.52 9.81 24.67
N LEU A 59 -10.31 9.31 24.92
CA LEU A 59 -9.36 9.04 23.85
C LEU A 59 -9.98 7.92 23.00
N LYS A 60 -10.98 8.30 22.19
CA LYS A 60 -11.36 7.62 20.99
C LYS A 60 -10.16 7.79 20.08
N HIS A 61 -9.14 6.97 20.30
CA HIS A 61 -8.35 6.54 19.17
C HIS A 61 -9.38 5.84 18.29
N ASN A 62 -9.92 6.59 17.33
CA ASN A 62 -10.67 6.01 16.23
C ASN A 62 -9.68 5.08 15.55
N PHE A 63 -9.57 3.84 16.05
CA PHE A 63 -9.08 2.72 15.29
C PHE A 63 -10.12 2.55 14.19
N VAL A 64 -10.02 3.39 13.16
CA VAL A 64 -10.43 2.98 11.83
C VAL A 64 -9.64 1.71 11.63
N ARG A 65 -10.33 0.55 11.72
CA ARG A 65 -9.78 -0.70 11.24
C ARG A 65 -9.61 -0.49 9.74
N LEU A 66 -8.43 -0.01 9.38
CA LEU A 66 -8.03 0.06 7.99
C LEU A 66 -8.18 -1.36 7.44
N PRO A 67 -8.72 -1.52 6.22
CA PRO A 67 -8.69 -2.80 5.54
C PRO A 67 -7.27 -3.34 5.63
N LYS A 68 -7.13 -4.65 5.88
CA LYS A 68 -5.82 -5.29 5.80
C LYS A 68 -5.27 -4.98 4.41
N ILE A 69 -4.05 -4.47 4.33
CA ILE A 69 -3.40 -4.23 3.05
C ILE A 69 -3.14 -5.61 2.46
N ASP A 70 -3.86 -5.94 1.39
CA ASP A 70 -3.62 -7.15 0.62
C ASP A 70 -2.30 -6.97 -0.14
N LEU A 71 -1.45 -7.98 -0.08
CA LEU A 71 -0.19 -7.95 -0.83
C LEU A 71 -0.48 -7.93 -2.33
N PRO A 72 0.27 -7.13 -3.12
CA PRO A 72 0.13 -7.12 -4.55
C PRO A 72 0.47 -8.50 -5.10
N HIS A 73 -0.33 -8.98 -6.06
CA HIS A 73 -0.05 -10.23 -6.75
C HIS A 73 0.73 -9.99 -8.03
N PHE A 74 1.75 -10.81 -8.28
CA PHE A 74 2.57 -10.72 -9.48
C PHE A 74 2.60 -12.05 -10.24
N ASN A 75 2.16 -12.02 -11.49
CA ASN A 75 2.04 -13.20 -12.34
C ASN A 75 3.23 -13.41 -13.31
N GLY A 76 4.18 -12.45 -13.35
CA GLY A 76 5.29 -12.45 -14.30
C GLY A 76 5.15 -11.48 -15.48
N SER A 77 4.11 -10.64 -15.52
CA SER A 77 3.97 -9.63 -16.57
C SER A 77 4.87 -8.42 -16.33
N TYR A 78 5.77 -8.12 -17.27
CA TYR A 78 6.67 -6.95 -17.21
C TYR A 78 5.92 -5.62 -17.05
N GLU A 79 4.69 -5.54 -17.57
CA GLU A 79 3.84 -4.36 -17.48
C GLU A 79 3.53 -3.95 -16.02
N TYR A 80 3.43 -4.93 -15.12
CA TYR A 80 3.09 -4.73 -13.70
C TYR A 80 4.30 -4.92 -12.77
N TRP A 81 5.49 -5.21 -13.32
CA TRP A 81 6.68 -5.48 -12.51
C TRP A 81 7.07 -4.27 -11.65
N LEU A 82 7.09 -3.06 -12.22
CA LEU A 82 7.49 -1.85 -11.49
C LEU A 82 6.56 -1.58 -10.30
N GLU A 83 5.25 -1.68 -10.53
CA GLU A 83 4.24 -1.49 -9.50
C GLU A 83 4.37 -2.53 -8.38
N PHE A 84 4.50 -3.82 -8.76
CA PHE A 84 4.72 -4.89 -7.79
C PHE A 84 5.98 -4.68 -6.98
N ARG A 85 7.12 -4.46 -7.65
CA ARG A 85 8.43 -4.29 -7.03
C ARG A 85 8.39 -3.14 -6.04
N ASP A 86 7.96 -1.96 -6.46
CA ASP A 86 7.98 -0.76 -5.62
C ASP A 86 7.05 -0.91 -4.40
N THR A 87 5.87 -1.54 -4.60
CA THR A 87 4.93 -1.83 -3.51
C THR A 87 5.46 -2.88 -2.54
N PHE A 88 6.01 -3.98 -3.05
CA PHE A 88 6.57 -5.05 -2.22
C PHE A 88 7.80 -4.58 -1.44
N LEU A 89 8.66 -3.78 -2.09
CA LEU A 89 9.81 -3.17 -1.43
C LEU A 89 9.37 -2.27 -0.28
N SER A 90 8.38 -1.41 -0.51
CA SER A 90 7.87 -0.49 0.50
C SER A 90 7.16 -1.16 1.68
N LEU A 91 6.44 -2.26 1.44
CA LEU A 91 5.63 -2.90 2.47
C LEU A 91 6.42 -3.95 3.26
N ILE A 92 7.37 -4.64 2.61
CA ILE A 92 7.93 -5.90 3.14
C ILE A 92 9.44 -5.88 3.17
N HIS A 93 10.09 -5.61 2.03
CA HIS A 93 11.55 -5.71 1.95
C HIS A 93 12.25 -4.69 2.87
N ASN A 94 11.80 -3.44 2.84
CA ASN A 94 12.34 -2.33 3.65
C ASN A 94 11.81 -2.30 5.09
N SER A 95 10.98 -3.28 5.47
CA SER A 95 10.41 -3.33 6.81
C SER A 95 11.34 -4.10 7.75
N ASP A 96 11.97 -3.39 8.68
CA ASP A 96 12.88 -3.97 9.68
C ASP A 96 12.16 -4.83 10.73
N CYS A 97 10.83 -4.74 10.81
CA CYS A 97 10.04 -5.53 11.76
C CYS A 97 9.68 -6.93 11.25
N ILE A 98 10.03 -7.26 10.00
CA ILE A 98 9.75 -8.55 9.38
C ILE A 98 11.09 -9.29 9.21
N ASP A 99 11.16 -10.49 9.74
CA ASP A 99 12.25 -11.44 9.56
C ASP A 99 12.23 -12.09 8.18
N ASP A 100 13.39 -12.55 7.72
CA ASP A 100 13.58 -13.00 6.34
C ASP A 100 12.71 -14.20 5.97
N ILE A 101 12.42 -15.10 6.92
CA ILE A 101 11.50 -16.22 6.68
C ILE A 101 10.06 -15.75 6.43
N ASN A 102 9.59 -14.72 7.15
CA ASN A 102 8.28 -14.13 6.90
C ASN A 102 8.28 -13.31 5.60
N LYS A 103 9.36 -12.56 5.31
CA LYS A 103 9.52 -11.90 4.00
C LYS A 103 9.44 -12.90 2.86
N PHE A 104 10.05 -14.08 3.02
CA PHE A 104 9.97 -15.14 2.02
C PHE A 104 8.57 -15.76 1.92
N HIS A 105 7.88 -15.94 3.06
CA HIS A 105 6.48 -16.37 3.07
C HIS A 105 5.60 -15.43 2.24
N TYR A 106 5.73 -14.13 2.49
CA TYR A 106 5.00 -13.09 1.78
C TYR A 106 5.37 -13.01 0.31
N LEU A 107 6.66 -13.13 -0.04
CA LEU A 107 7.11 -13.19 -1.43
C LEU A 107 6.40 -14.34 -2.15
N ARG A 108 6.47 -15.56 -1.61
CA ARG A 108 5.87 -16.75 -2.22
C ARG A 108 4.34 -16.65 -2.34
N ALA A 109 3.66 -16.04 -1.37
CA ALA A 109 2.22 -15.81 -1.42
C ALA A 109 1.81 -14.73 -2.45
N SER A 110 2.70 -13.77 -2.71
CA SER A 110 2.48 -12.69 -3.67
C SER A 110 2.69 -13.13 -5.12
N LEU A 111 3.58 -14.10 -5.34
CA LEU A 111 3.90 -14.60 -6.69
C LEU A 111 2.86 -15.62 -7.19
N LYS A 112 2.49 -15.51 -8.46
CA LYS A 112 1.59 -16.40 -9.20
C LYS A 112 2.19 -16.72 -10.58
N GLY A 113 1.68 -17.76 -11.24
CA GLY A 113 2.02 -18.09 -12.62
C GLY A 113 3.53 -18.27 -12.83
N GLN A 114 4.08 -17.62 -13.86
CA GLN A 114 5.50 -17.75 -14.23
C GLN A 114 6.44 -17.20 -13.15
N ALA A 115 6.02 -16.17 -12.42
CA ALA A 115 6.87 -15.58 -11.40
C ALA A 115 7.09 -16.52 -10.20
N SER A 116 6.08 -17.34 -9.84
CA SER A 116 6.24 -18.30 -8.75
C SER A 116 7.10 -19.51 -9.14
N GLU A 117 7.20 -19.83 -10.43
CA GLU A 117 8.05 -20.93 -10.91
C GLU A 117 9.54 -20.67 -10.69
N ILE A 118 9.98 -19.40 -10.74
CA ILE A 118 11.39 -19.00 -10.56
C ILE A 118 11.92 -19.43 -9.20
N ILE A 119 11.12 -19.24 -8.15
CA ILE A 119 11.51 -19.51 -6.76
C ILE A 119 10.97 -20.85 -6.26
N LYS A 120 10.29 -21.63 -7.11
CA LYS A 120 9.60 -22.87 -6.72
C LYS A 120 10.55 -23.94 -6.17
N ASN A 121 11.76 -23.99 -6.72
CA ASN A 121 12.78 -24.99 -6.38
C ASN A 121 13.69 -24.56 -5.23
N ILE A 122 13.42 -23.41 -4.61
CA ILE A 122 14.19 -22.89 -3.49
C ILE A 122 13.58 -23.41 -2.19
N ASP A 123 14.42 -23.98 -1.32
CA ASP A 123 14.01 -24.43 0.00
C ASP A 123 13.47 -23.26 0.82
N PHE A 124 12.31 -23.46 1.44
CA PHE A 124 11.65 -22.45 2.26
C PHE A 124 12.37 -22.24 3.60
N LYS A 125 13.39 -21.37 3.60
CA LYS A 125 14.24 -21.01 4.74
C LYS A 125 14.54 -19.51 4.69
N GLY A 126 14.70 -18.87 5.86
CA GLY A 126 15.00 -17.43 5.95
C GLY A 126 16.25 -17.04 5.17
N ASP A 127 17.32 -17.84 5.30
CA ASP A 127 18.62 -17.63 4.63
C ASP A 127 18.51 -17.59 3.09
N ASN A 128 17.46 -18.19 2.52
CA ASN A 128 17.26 -18.25 1.07
C ASN A 128 16.40 -17.09 0.54
N TYR A 129 15.89 -16.20 1.41
CA TYR A 129 15.06 -15.07 1.00
C TYR A 129 15.80 -14.15 0.02
N GLU A 130 17.03 -13.75 0.35
CA GLU A 130 17.83 -12.88 -0.50
C GLU A 130 18.04 -13.51 -1.87
N MET A 131 18.45 -14.79 -1.92
CA MET A 131 18.60 -15.54 -3.17
C MET A 131 17.30 -15.58 -4.00
N ALA A 132 16.15 -15.80 -3.36
CA ALA A 132 14.86 -15.82 -4.04
C ALA A 132 14.47 -14.44 -4.59
N SER A 133 14.75 -13.38 -3.83
CA SER A 133 14.54 -11.99 -4.25
C SER A 133 15.43 -11.62 -5.43
N ASP A 134 16.72 -11.99 -5.36
CA ASP A 134 17.70 -11.73 -6.41
C ASP A 134 17.36 -12.45 -7.70
N LEU A 135 16.98 -13.74 -7.66
CA LEU A 135 16.56 -14.47 -8.85
C LEU A 135 15.32 -13.84 -9.52
N LEU A 136 14.40 -13.29 -8.73
CA LEU A 136 13.23 -12.58 -9.25
C LEU A 136 13.65 -11.26 -9.91
N CYS A 137 14.56 -10.51 -9.28
CA CYS A 137 15.13 -9.29 -9.81
C CYS A 137 15.94 -9.53 -11.09
N ASP A 138 16.78 -10.56 -11.13
CA ASP A 138 17.57 -10.91 -12.32
C ASP A 138 16.68 -11.20 -13.52
N ARG A 139 15.54 -11.86 -13.29
CA ARG A 139 14.59 -12.18 -14.35
C ARG A 139 13.78 -10.97 -14.81
N TYR A 140 13.22 -10.19 -13.89
CA TYR A 140 12.22 -9.18 -14.22
C TYR A 140 12.71 -7.73 -14.14
N ASN A 141 13.78 -7.46 -13.37
CA ASN A 141 14.37 -6.13 -13.22
C ASN A 141 15.40 -5.78 -14.30
N ASN A 142 15.21 -6.32 -15.51
CA ASN A 142 16.03 -5.95 -16.65
C ASN A 142 15.55 -4.61 -17.22
N ASN A 143 16.25 -3.51 -16.87
CA ASN A 143 15.88 -2.15 -17.26
C ASN A 143 15.67 -2.04 -18.79
N ARG A 144 16.58 -2.58 -19.61
CA ARG A 144 16.46 -2.55 -21.08
C ARG A 144 15.17 -3.22 -21.57
N LEU A 145 14.80 -4.36 -20.98
CA LEU A 145 13.59 -5.08 -21.36
C LEU A 145 12.33 -4.34 -20.90
N LEU A 146 12.35 -3.75 -19.71
CA LEU A 146 11.25 -2.94 -19.18
C LEU A 146 11.01 -1.69 -20.03
N VAL A 147 12.08 -0.98 -20.40
CA VAL A 147 12.01 0.17 -21.32
C VAL A 147 11.42 -0.28 -22.65
N ASN A 148 11.95 -1.33 -23.27
CA ASN A 148 11.44 -1.84 -24.54
C ASN A 148 9.96 -2.26 -24.45
N ASN A 149 9.54 -2.88 -23.35
CA ASN A 149 8.15 -3.28 -23.16
C ASN A 149 7.21 -2.07 -23.12
N HIS A 150 7.54 -1.03 -22.35
CA HIS A 150 6.72 0.18 -22.27
C HIS A 150 6.76 1.02 -23.55
N VAL A 151 7.90 1.08 -24.24
CA VAL A 151 8.01 1.71 -25.55
C VAL A 151 7.15 0.97 -26.56
N GLN A 152 7.26 -0.36 -26.64
CA GLN A 152 6.44 -1.17 -27.53
C GLN A 152 4.94 -0.98 -27.23
N ALA A 153 4.55 -0.96 -25.96
CA ALA A 153 3.17 -0.71 -25.57
C ALA A 153 2.64 0.67 -26.03
N LEU A 154 3.51 1.69 -26.19
CA LEU A 154 3.13 2.98 -26.78
C LEU A 154 2.94 2.91 -28.31
N PHE A 155 3.71 2.09 -29.02
CA PHE A 155 3.54 1.87 -30.46
C PHE A 155 2.31 1.02 -30.78
N ASP A 156 2.08 0.00 -29.96
CA ASP A 156 1.04 -1.02 -30.14
C ASP A 156 -0.34 -0.59 -29.58
N VAL A 157 -0.48 0.67 -29.14
CA VAL A 157 -1.77 1.22 -28.72
C VAL A 157 -2.82 1.02 -29.83
N GLU A 158 -3.96 0.45 -29.45
CA GLU A 158 -5.04 0.12 -30.39
C GLU A 158 -5.69 1.41 -30.96
N PRO A 159 -5.85 1.52 -32.29
CA PRO A 159 -6.55 2.65 -32.91
C PRO A 159 -8.02 2.74 -32.47
N VAL A 160 -8.48 3.95 -32.23
CA VAL A 160 -9.89 4.29 -31.99
C VAL A 160 -10.56 4.43 -33.34
N ASN A 161 -11.28 3.39 -33.77
CA ASN A 161 -11.91 3.35 -35.10
C ASN A 161 -13.25 4.11 -35.18
N LYS A 162 -13.89 4.34 -34.03
CA LYS A 162 -15.17 5.03 -33.90
C LYS A 162 -15.13 5.90 -32.65
N GLU A 163 -15.82 7.01 -32.72
CA GLU A 163 -15.99 7.93 -31.61
C GLU A 163 -16.53 7.19 -30.38
N SER A 164 -15.71 7.17 -29.32
CA SER A 164 -16.04 6.48 -28.08
C SER A 164 -15.21 7.07 -26.95
N ALA A 165 -15.88 7.74 -26.02
CA ALA A 165 -15.27 8.29 -24.81
C ALA A 165 -14.51 7.21 -24.00
N THR A 166 -15.01 5.96 -23.98
CA THR A 166 -14.34 4.84 -23.31
C THR A 166 -13.02 4.49 -23.99
N SER A 167 -13.01 4.39 -25.32
CA SER A 167 -11.80 4.08 -26.09
C SER A 167 -10.77 5.21 -26.01
N LEU A 168 -11.22 6.47 -26.08
CA LEU A 168 -10.38 7.66 -25.92
C LEU A 168 -9.77 7.74 -24.52
N ARG A 169 -10.56 7.47 -23.46
CA ARG A 169 -10.04 7.41 -22.09
C ARG A 169 -9.00 6.30 -21.95
N ARG A 170 -9.26 5.10 -22.48
CA ARG A 170 -8.30 4.00 -22.50
C ARG A 170 -7.00 4.38 -23.23
N LEU A 171 -7.08 5.09 -24.36
CA LEU A 171 -5.92 5.60 -25.09
C LEU A 171 -5.04 6.49 -24.20
N ILE A 172 -5.67 7.48 -23.53
CA ILE A 172 -4.97 8.38 -22.60
C ILE A 172 -4.36 7.61 -21.43
N ASP A 173 -5.11 6.68 -20.85
CA ASP A 173 -4.68 5.91 -19.68
C ASP A 173 -3.47 5.03 -20.02
N THR A 174 -3.50 4.33 -21.16
CA THR A 174 -2.37 3.54 -21.67
C THR A 174 -1.17 4.42 -21.97
N MET A 175 -1.35 5.57 -22.63
CA MET A 175 -0.28 6.51 -22.90
C MET A 175 0.38 6.99 -21.60
N ASN A 176 -0.42 7.52 -20.66
CA ASN A 176 0.08 8.08 -19.41
C ASN A 176 0.73 7.02 -18.51
N LYS A 177 0.18 5.80 -18.46
CA LYS A 177 0.76 4.69 -17.73
C LYS A 177 2.18 4.40 -18.21
N ASN A 178 2.36 4.22 -19.52
CA ASN A 178 3.67 3.88 -20.08
C ASN A 178 4.67 5.03 -19.96
N ILE A 179 4.24 6.28 -20.14
CA ILE A 179 5.13 7.45 -19.94
C ILE A 179 5.59 7.56 -18.48
N ARG A 180 4.69 7.36 -17.51
CA ARG A 180 5.07 7.34 -16.09
C ARG A 180 6.06 6.22 -15.77
N ALA A 181 5.85 5.04 -16.33
CA ALA A 181 6.77 3.92 -16.16
C ALA A 181 8.16 4.22 -16.75
N LEU A 182 8.22 4.78 -17.97
CA LEU A 182 9.47 5.18 -18.62
C LEU A 182 10.19 6.29 -17.83
N LYS A 183 9.45 7.26 -17.27
CA LYS A 183 10.02 8.26 -16.36
C LYS A 183 10.62 7.64 -15.10
N SER A 184 9.96 6.63 -14.51
CA SER A 184 10.50 5.88 -13.36
C SER A 184 11.78 5.13 -13.71
N LEU A 185 11.87 4.60 -14.94
CA LEU A 185 13.04 3.94 -15.52
C LEU A 185 14.16 4.91 -15.94
N LYS A 186 14.01 6.22 -15.68
CA LYS A 186 14.97 7.29 -15.98
C LYS A 186 15.11 7.66 -17.46
N GLU A 187 14.11 7.32 -18.28
CA GLU A 187 14.04 7.82 -19.65
C GLU A 187 13.67 9.32 -19.69
N PRO A 188 14.20 10.11 -20.66
CA PRO A 188 14.01 11.55 -20.74
C PRO A 188 12.65 11.94 -21.35
N THR A 189 11.55 11.44 -20.76
CA THR A 189 10.18 11.58 -21.29
C THR A 189 9.69 13.03 -21.41
N GLU A 190 10.36 13.98 -20.75
CA GLU A 190 10.00 15.40 -20.73
C GLU A 190 10.17 16.09 -22.11
N HIS A 191 10.93 15.47 -23.02
CA HIS A 191 11.20 16.00 -24.35
C HIS A 191 10.41 15.27 -25.45
N TRP A 192 9.49 14.37 -25.08
CA TRP A 192 8.84 13.48 -26.04
C TRP A 192 7.46 13.96 -26.50
N ASP A 193 7.01 15.12 -26.02
CA ASP A 193 5.67 15.65 -26.28
C ASP A 193 5.31 15.61 -27.77
N THR A 194 6.16 16.16 -28.64
CA THR A 194 5.92 16.18 -30.09
C THR A 194 5.76 14.78 -30.68
N LEU A 195 6.63 13.84 -30.30
CA LEU A 195 6.63 12.47 -30.83
C LEU A 195 5.40 11.70 -30.35
N ILE A 196 5.11 11.75 -29.06
CA ILE A 196 4.01 11.02 -28.45
C ILE A 196 2.68 11.58 -28.95
N ILE A 197 2.50 12.91 -28.99
CA ILE A 197 1.29 13.54 -29.53
C ILE A 197 1.07 13.12 -30.98
N PHE A 198 2.13 13.12 -31.79
CA PHE A 198 2.03 12.66 -33.17
C PHE A 198 1.57 11.19 -33.23
N MET A 199 2.22 10.29 -32.50
CA MET A 199 1.84 8.87 -32.46
C MET A 199 0.40 8.66 -32.00
N MET A 200 -0.04 9.32 -30.92
CA MET A 200 -1.39 9.19 -30.39
C MET A 200 -2.44 9.80 -31.33
N SER A 201 -2.13 10.93 -31.97
CA SER A 201 -3.05 11.56 -32.94
C SER A 201 -3.37 10.66 -34.14
N ARG A 202 -2.43 9.79 -34.53
CA ARG A 202 -2.61 8.78 -35.58
C ARG A 202 -3.50 7.60 -35.15
N LYS A 203 -3.78 7.46 -33.86
CA LYS A 203 -4.67 6.45 -33.28
C LYS A 203 -6.08 6.97 -33.02
N LEU A 204 -6.36 8.25 -33.30
CA LEU A 204 -7.69 8.84 -33.12
C LEU A 204 -8.61 8.52 -34.30
N ASP A 205 -9.92 8.49 -34.05
CA ASP A 205 -10.93 8.43 -35.10
C ASP A 205 -10.93 9.72 -35.94
N PRO A 206 -11.47 9.71 -37.17
CA PRO A 206 -11.43 10.87 -38.06
C PRO A 206 -12.06 12.13 -37.47
N THR A 207 -13.13 12.00 -36.68
CA THR A 207 -13.86 13.14 -36.09
C THR A 207 -12.99 13.80 -35.02
N THR A 208 -12.49 13.01 -34.07
CA THR A 208 -11.65 13.51 -32.98
C THR A 208 -10.31 14.04 -33.49
N SER A 209 -9.73 13.39 -34.51
CA SER A 209 -8.49 13.84 -35.16
C SER A 209 -8.65 15.22 -35.79
N ARG A 210 -9.78 15.48 -36.47
CA ARG A 210 -10.09 16.80 -37.03
C ARG A 210 -10.22 17.86 -35.93
N HIS A 211 -10.97 17.59 -34.87
CA HIS A 211 -11.11 18.52 -33.75
C HIS A 211 -9.76 18.80 -33.07
N TRP A 212 -8.86 17.80 -33.01
CA TRP A 212 -7.51 17.98 -32.49
C TRP A 212 -6.67 18.91 -33.37
N GLU A 213 -6.79 18.82 -34.70
CA GLU A 213 -6.11 19.71 -35.63
C GLU A 213 -6.63 21.16 -35.52
N GLU A 214 -7.95 21.34 -35.42
CA GLU A 214 -8.57 22.65 -35.20
C GLU A 214 -8.07 23.27 -33.88
N TYR A 215 -8.04 22.49 -32.79
CA TYR A 215 -7.50 22.92 -31.51
C TYR A 215 -6.00 23.26 -31.60
N ARG A 216 -5.18 22.42 -32.23
CA ARG A 216 -3.75 22.68 -32.41
C ARG A 216 -3.46 23.96 -33.19
N ASN A 217 -4.23 24.24 -34.23
CA ASN A 217 -4.05 25.44 -35.06
C ASN A 217 -4.39 26.73 -34.30
N ALA A 218 -5.20 26.64 -33.24
CA ALA A 218 -5.52 27.77 -32.37
C ALA A 218 -4.44 28.04 -31.30
N LEU A 219 -3.48 27.13 -31.10
CA LEU A 219 -2.41 27.30 -30.12
C LEU A 219 -1.29 28.19 -30.68
N SER A 220 -0.75 29.07 -29.83
CA SER A 220 0.39 29.93 -30.16
C SER A 220 1.75 29.22 -30.08
N SER A 221 1.79 28.03 -29.48
CA SER A 221 3.00 27.25 -29.25
C SER A 221 2.74 25.77 -29.49
N TYR A 222 3.82 24.97 -29.55
CA TYR A 222 3.69 23.53 -29.70
C TYR A 222 2.88 22.92 -28.55
N PRO A 223 1.94 22.00 -28.85
CA PRO A 223 1.11 21.39 -27.84
C PRO A 223 1.93 20.51 -26.90
N THR A 224 1.56 20.53 -25.63
CA THR A 224 2.12 19.65 -24.59
C THR A 224 1.26 18.40 -24.39
N LEU A 225 1.83 17.35 -23.79
CA LEU A 225 1.06 16.13 -23.47
C LEU A 225 -0.08 16.38 -22.48
N ALA A 226 0.07 17.37 -21.60
CA ALA A 226 -0.97 17.81 -20.68
C ALA A 226 -2.15 18.44 -21.43
N GLN A 227 -1.88 19.30 -22.42
CA GLN A 227 -2.91 19.90 -23.27
C GLN A 227 -3.62 18.83 -24.11
N PHE A 228 -2.87 17.92 -24.74
CA PHE A 228 -3.45 16.81 -25.50
C PHE A 228 -4.35 15.94 -24.62
N SER A 229 -3.88 15.55 -23.42
CA SER A 229 -4.68 14.76 -22.48
C SER A 229 -5.94 15.50 -22.02
N THR A 230 -5.88 16.83 -21.88
CA THR A 230 -7.03 17.65 -21.48
C THR A 230 -8.06 17.72 -22.62
N PHE A 231 -7.60 17.93 -23.84
CA PHE A 231 -8.45 17.95 -25.04
C PHE A 231 -9.22 16.64 -25.22
N ILE A 232 -8.55 15.49 -25.12
CA ILE A 232 -9.20 14.18 -25.31
C ILE A 232 -10.15 13.84 -24.14
N LYS A 233 -9.98 14.43 -22.95
CA LYS A 233 -10.91 14.26 -21.83
C LYS A 233 -12.19 15.10 -21.95
N GLN A 234 -12.14 16.16 -22.77
CA GLN A 234 -13.24 17.11 -22.96
C GLN A 234 -14.15 16.74 -24.14
N ASN A 235 -13.67 15.88 -25.04
CA ASN A 235 -14.45 15.20 -26.08
C ASN A 235 -14.83 13.78 -25.63
#